data_AF-A0AA43FJ79-F1
#
_entry.id   AF-A0AA43FJ79-F1
#
_cell.length_a   1.000
_cell.length_b   1.000
_cell.length_c   1.000
_cell.angle_alpha   90.00
_cell.angle_beta   90.00
_cell.angle_gamma   90.00
#
_symmetry.space_group_name_H-M   'P 1'
#
loop_
_entity.id
_entity.type
_entity.pdbx_description
1 polymer ?
#
loop_
_entity_poly.entity_id
_entity_poly.type
_entity_poly.pdbx_seq_one_letter_code
_entity_poly.pdbx_strand_id
1 'polypeptide(L)'
;MATNDRGLGVGQYGAIVWETVMAIATAARFRVFDGKGAPPLPEVAGEEVLDPPTAQKIARLVGLITRLLVIWRRRICFYRSYATACVLRSRGVAVALNFGYRWDGPAGAMAHCWMTLDGQLFRETEETARIYSAYLGEKDPSVRFWTDPGNSPGGHEKLSKKELAG
;
A
#
# COMPACT_ATOMS: atom_id res chain seq x y z
N MET A 1 -15.75 0.85 29.18
CA MET A 1 -14.42 1.19 28.67
C MET A 1 -14.52 2.54 27.97
N ALA A 2 -13.97 3.61 28.55
CA ALA A 2 -13.96 4.91 27.91
C ALA A 2 -12.83 4.93 26.86
N THR A 3 -13.17 5.05 25.58
CA THR A 3 -12.20 5.31 24.52
C THR A 3 -11.67 6.72 24.71
N ASN A 4 -10.42 6.84 25.17
CA ASN A 4 -9.69 8.09 25.20
C ASN A 4 -9.56 8.60 23.75
N ASP A 5 -10.46 9.49 23.33
CA ASP A 5 -10.39 10.21 22.05
C ASP A 5 -9.29 11.29 22.14
N ARG A 6 -8.05 10.86 22.43
CA ARG A 6 -6.88 11.72 22.36
C ARG A 6 -6.55 11.92 20.89
N GLY A 7 -7.12 12.96 20.30
CA GLY A 7 -6.72 13.42 18.98
C GLY A 7 -5.19 13.59 18.90
N LEU A 8 -4.65 13.54 17.68
CA LEU A 8 -3.22 13.71 17.44
C LEU A 8 -2.74 15.03 18.06
N GLY A 9 -1.75 14.96 18.97
CA GLY A 9 -1.13 16.14 19.55
C GLY A 9 -0.32 16.94 18.52
N VAL A 10 -0.13 18.24 18.73
CA VAL A 10 0.60 19.14 17.80
C VAL A 10 1.99 18.59 17.45
N GLY A 11 2.71 18.01 18.42
CA GLY A 11 4.01 17.38 18.20
C GLY A 11 3.96 16.14 17.29
N GLN A 12 2.84 15.40 17.29
CA GLN A 12 2.68 14.21 16.45
C GLN A 12 2.50 14.58 14.98
N TYR A 13 1.89 15.72 14.65
CA TYR A 13 1.76 16.19 13.27
C TYR A 13 3.14 16.48 12.64
N GLY A 14 4.03 17.15 13.37
CA GLY A 14 5.39 17.42 12.90
C GLY A 14 6.16 16.13 12.60
N ALA A 15 6.08 15.14 13.48
CA ALA A 15 6.69 13.83 13.29
C ALA A 15 6.13 13.12 12.05
N ILE A 16 4.80 13.07 11.88
CA ILE A 16 4.16 12.44 10.70
C ILE A 16 4.63 13.10 9.41
N VAL A 17 4.72 14.45 9.37
CA VAL A 17 5.19 15.18 8.19
C VAL A 17 6.63 14.79 7.86
N TRP A 18 7.53 14.85 8.85
CA TRP A 18 8.93 14.50 8.67
C TRP A 18 9.12 13.07 8.18
N GLU A 19 8.48 12.09 8.85
CA GLU A 19 8.54 10.68 8.47
C GLU A 19 7.99 10.44 7.06
N THR A 20 6.90 11.12 6.68
CA THR A 20 6.33 11.03 5.33
C THR A 20 7.33 11.52 4.28
N VAL A 21 7.98 12.67 4.52
CA VAL A 21 8.99 13.22 3.60
C VAL A 21 10.17 12.26 3.45
N MET A 22 10.67 11.72 4.57
CA MET A 22 11.79 10.78 4.56
C MET A 22 11.44 9.46 3.86
N ALA A 23 10.23 8.95 4.05
CA ALA A 23 9.75 7.76 3.36
C ALA A 23 9.64 7.99 1.84
N ILE A 24 9.12 9.15 1.41
CA ILE A 24 9.06 9.50 -0.02
C ILE A 24 10.46 9.63 -0.63
N ALA A 25 11.38 10.31 0.05
CA ALA A 25 12.76 10.47 -0.39
C ALA A 25 13.47 9.10 -0.51
N THR A 26 13.20 8.19 0.43
CA THR A 26 13.69 6.81 0.39
C THR A 26 13.09 6.06 -0.81
N ALA A 27 11.77 6.05 -0.95
CA ALA A 27 11.08 5.38 -2.05
C ALA A 27 11.53 5.86 -3.44
N ALA A 28 11.85 7.14 -3.58
CA ALA A 28 12.32 7.73 -4.85
C ALA A 28 13.67 7.16 -5.32
N ARG A 29 14.45 6.56 -4.42
CA ARG A 29 15.73 5.89 -4.75
C ARG A 29 15.53 4.48 -5.33
N PHE A 30 14.34 3.91 -5.21
CA PHE A 30 14.06 2.53 -5.61
C PHE A 30 13.33 2.46 -6.95
N ARG A 31 13.78 1.54 -7.81
CA ARG A 31 13.11 1.19 -9.05
C ARG A 31 12.34 -0.12 -8.85
N VAL A 32 11.25 -0.05 -8.11
CA VAL A 32 10.47 -1.22 -7.66
C VAL A 32 9.99 -2.11 -8.80
N PHE A 33 9.73 -1.53 -9.97
CA PHE A 33 9.26 -2.26 -11.15
C PHE A 33 10.37 -2.70 -12.12
N ASP A 34 11.64 -2.42 -11.80
CA ASP A 34 12.80 -2.82 -12.63
C ASP A 34 13.48 -4.09 -12.09
N GLY A 35 12.78 -4.88 -11.26
CA GLY A 35 13.31 -6.13 -10.67
C GLY A 35 14.31 -5.94 -9.52
N LYS A 36 14.62 -4.69 -9.12
CA LYS A 36 15.52 -4.38 -8.00
C LYS A 36 14.87 -4.48 -6.61
N GLY A 37 13.62 -4.93 -6.55
CA GLY A 37 12.85 -5.07 -5.31
C GLY A 37 12.25 -3.75 -4.82
N ALA A 38 11.29 -3.87 -3.89
CA ALA A 38 10.76 -2.74 -3.15
C ALA A 38 11.73 -2.33 -2.04
N PRO A 39 11.74 -1.05 -1.62
CA PRO A 39 12.41 -0.70 -0.37
C PRO A 39 11.85 -1.53 0.79
N PRO A 40 12.70 -2.01 1.71
CA PRO A 40 12.23 -2.69 2.90
C PRO A 40 11.37 -1.72 3.73
N LEU A 41 10.29 -2.22 4.31
CA LEU A 41 9.56 -1.46 5.30
C LEU A 41 10.37 -1.41 6.61
N PRO A 42 10.25 -0.34 7.41
CA PRO A 42 10.85 -0.32 8.74
C PRO A 42 10.26 -1.47 9.58
N GLU A 43 11.01 -1.96 10.56
CA GLU A 43 10.46 -2.87 11.56
C GLU A 43 9.29 -2.19 12.29
N VAL A 44 8.36 -3.00 12.80
CA VAL A 44 7.24 -2.48 13.59
C VAL A 44 7.82 -1.97 14.92
N ALA A 45 7.82 -0.66 15.10
CA ALA A 45 8.34 -0.03 16.31
C ALA A 45 7.19 0.20 17.29
N GLY A 46 7.22 -0.53 18.41
CA GLY A 46 6.28 -0.37 19.52
C GLY A 46 5.07 -1.29 19.50
N GLU A 47 4.37 -1.34 20.62
CA GLU A 47 3.10 -2.06 20.83
C GLU A 47 1.90 -1.10 20.85
N GLU A 48 2.02 0.07 20.19
CA GLU A 48 0.96 1.07 20.21
C GLU A 48 -0.26 0.56 19.42
N VAL A 49 -1.33 0.22 20.14
CA VAL A 49 -2.62 -0.13 19.55
C VAL A 49 -3.29 1.16 19.10
N LEU A 50 -2.98 1.59 17.88
CA LEU A 50 -3.69 2.69 17.23
C LEU A 50 -5.13 2.28 16.92
N ASP A 51 -6.10 3.09 17.35
CA ASP A 51 -7.49 2.88 16.98
C ASP A 51 -7.70 3.11 15.46
N PRO A 52 -8.66 2.42 14.82
CA PRO A 52 -8.89 2.56 13.39
C PRO A 52 -9.16 4.00 12.92
N PRO A 53 -9.95 4.84 13.64
CA PRO A 53 -10.11 6.25 13.32
C PRO A 53 -8.79 7.03 13.26
N THR A 54 -7.87 6.82 14.21
CA THR A 54 -6.56 7.49 14.22
C THR A 54 -5.68 7.03 13.06
N ALA A 55 -5.64 5.72 12.78
CA ALA A 55 -4.91 5.20 11.62
C ALA A 55 -5.43 5.81 10.30
N GLN A 56 -6.75 6.00 10.17
CA GLN A 56 -7.35 6.68 9.02
C GLN A 56 -6.96 8.17 8.94
N LYS A 57 -6.93 8.90 10.06
CA LYS A 57 -6.49 10.30 10.12
C LYS A 57 -5.04 10.44 9.63
N ILE A 58 -4.14 9.60 10.14
CA ILE A 58 -2.73 9.54 9.73
C ILE A 58 -2.64 9.29 8.22
N ALA A 59 -3.31 8.25 7.73
CA ALA A 59 -3.26 7.91 6.31
C ALA A 59 -3.81 9.04 5.40
N ARG A 60 -4.84 9.79 5.84
CA ARG A 60 -5.35 10.96 5.10
C ARG A 60 -4.29 12.07 5.04
N LEU A 61 -3.64 12.35 6.17
CA LEU A 61 -2.57 13.35 6.25
C LEU A 61 -1.39 12.97 5.35
N VAL A 62 -0.90 11.73 5.44
CA VAL A 62 0.15 11.21 4.56
C VAL A 62 -0.25 11.34 3.09
N GLY A 63 -1.50 11.02 2.76
CA GLY A 63 -2.04 11.14 1.40
C GLY A 63 -2.03 12.58 0.88
N LEU A 64 -2.35 13.56 1.73
CA LEU A 64 -2.28 14.98 1.37
C LEU A 64 -0.83 15.41 1.09
N ILE A 65 0.09 15.10 2.02
CA ILE A 65 1.51 15.42 1.88
C ILE A 65 2.09 14.77 0.62
N THR A 66 1.79 13.49 0.40
CA THR A 66 2.24 12.76 -0.79
C THR A 66 1.74 13.42 -2.06
N ARG A 67 0.46 13.81 -2.14
CA ARG A 67 -0.06 14.54 -3.30
C ARG A 67 0.74 15.83 -3.52
N LEU A 68 0.98 16.64 -2.49
CA LEU A 68 1.73 17.88 -2.64
C LEU A 68 3.16 17.65 -3.17
N LEU A 69 3.83 16.59 -2.71
CA LEU A 69 5.25 16.34 -3.04
C LEU A 69 5.46 15.60 -4.36
N VAL A 70 4.53 14.73 -4.77
CA VAL A 70 4.74 13.81 -5.91
C VAL A 70 3.59 13.79 -6.93
N ILE A 71 2.71 14.80 -6.97
CA ILE A 71 1.59 14.85 -7.96
C ILE A 71 2.05 14.67 -9.42
N TRP A 72 3.24 15.17 -9.76
CA TRP A 72 3.81 15.09 -11.11
C TRP A 72 4.51 13.75 -11.41
N ARG A 73 4.63 12.86 -10.42
CA ARG A 73 5.34 11.59 -10.58
C ARG A 73 4.36 10.50 -10.99
N ARG A 74 4.73 9.75 -12.03
CA ARG A 74 4.17 8.43 -12.28
C ARG A 74 4.44 7.57 -11.03
N ARG A 75 3.47 6.76 -10.59
CA ARG A 75 3.51 5.88 -9.37
C ARG A 75 3.10 6.53 -8.04
N ILE A 76 2.17 7.49 -8.05
CA ILE A 76 1.63 8.09 -6.81
C ILE A 76 1.08 7.05 -5.81
N CYS A 77 0.49 5.95 -6.30
CA CYS A 77 0.00 4.86 -5.45
C CYS A 77 1.13 4.24 -4.62
N PHE A 78 2.30 4.00 -5.22
CA PHE A 78 3.47 3.46 -4.52
C PHE A 78 3.96 4.41 -3.42
N TYR A 79 4.22 5.68 -3.75
CA TYR A 79 4.71 6.64 -2.75
C TYR A 79 3.74 6.78 -1.57
N ARG A 80 2.44 6.87 -1.87
CA ARG A 80 1.39 7.01 -0.86
C ARG A 80 1.33 5.79 0.06
N SER A 81 1.26 4.59 -0.53
CA SER A 81 1.14 3.34 0.22
C SER A 81 2.41 3.05 1.02
N TYR A 82 3.59 3.23 0.44
CA TYR A 82 4.86 3.05 1.15
C TYR A 82 5.03 4.05 2.30
N ALA A 83 4.80 5.35 2.06
CA ALA A 83 4.93 6.36 3.13
C ALA A 83 3.92 6.13 4.25
N THR A 84 2.68 5.75 3.91
CA THR A 84 1.67 5.42 4.91
C THR A 84 2.10 4.20 5.72
N ALA A 85 2.65 3.18 5.06
CA ALA A 85 3.13 1.98 5.73
C ALA A 85 4.29 2.28 6.71
N CYS A 86 5.27 3.09 6.31
CA CYS A 86 6.35 3.50 7.20
C CYS A 86 5.85 4.24 8.45
N VAL A 87 4.94 5.19 8.27
CA VAL A 87 4.38 6.01 9.36
C VAL A 87 3.49 5.19 10.31
N LEU A 88 2.76 4.20 9.78
CA LEU A 88 1.95 3.32 10.62
C LEU A 88 2.81 2.31 11.39
N ARG A 89 3.84 1.75 10.75
CA ARG A 89 4.77 0.79 11.39
C ARG A 89 5.66 1.43 12.44
N SER A 90 6.03 2.70 12.30
CA SER A 90 6.74 3.45 13.34
C SER A 90 5.89 3.70 14.60
N ARG A 91 4.58 3.41 14.53
CA ARG A 91 3.58 3.52 15.61
C ARG A 91 2.97 2.17 15.95
N GLY A 92 3.72 1.08 15.81
CA GLY A 92 3.29 -0.26 16.23
C GLY A 92 2.28 -0.97 15.32
N VAL A 93 1.83 -0.37 14.22
CA VAL A 93 0.80 -0.97 13.37
C VAL A 93 1.45 -1.84 12.30
N ALA A 94 1.21 -3.15 12.38
CA ALA A 94 1.71 -4.15 11.44
C ALA A 94 0.94 -4.12 10.10
N VAL A 95 1.23 -3.12 9.27
CA VAL A 95 0.77 -3.08 7.88
C VAL A 95 1.73 -3.80 6.95
N ALA A 96 1.17 -4.47 5.95
CA ALA A 96 1.89 -5.06 4.83
C ALA A 96 1.65 -4.23 3.56
N LEU A 97 2.70 -4.07 2.76
CA LEU A 97 2.66 -3.43 1.46
C LEU A 97 2.55 -4.50 0.37
N ASN A 98 1.66 -4.28 -0.58
CA ASN A 98 1.37 -5.22 -1.62
C ASN A 98 1.58 -4.57 -2.99
N PHE A 99 2.14 -5.33 -3.93
CA PHE A 99 2.43 -4.90 -5.29
C PHE A 99 1.80 -5.86 -6.29
N GLY A 100 1.09 -5.33 -7.28
CA GLY A 100 0.46 -6.17 -8.29
C GLY A 100 -0.15 -5.33 -9.40
N TYR A 101 -1.20 -5.85 -10.00
CA TYR A 101 -1.91 -5.19 -11.09
C TYR A 101 -3.38 -5.01 -10.74
N ARG A 102 -3.94 -3.86 -11.10
CA ARG A 102 -5.38 -3.59 -11.05
C ARG A 102 -5.91 -3.40 -12.47
N TRP A 103 -7.15 -3.78 -12.70
CA TRP A 103 -7.82 -3.50 -13.97
C TRP A 103 -8.30 -2.05 -14.01
N ASP A 104 -7.89 -1.30 -15.03
CA ASP A 104 -8.28 0.11 -15.23
C ASP A 104 -9.21 0.24 -16.45
N GLY A 105 -10.20 -0.66 -16.53
CA GLY A 105 -11.17 -0.67 -17.61
C GLY A 105 -10.51 -0.97 -18.98
N PRO A 106 -10.90 -0.25 -20.06
CA PRO A 106 -10.36 -0.47 -21.40
C PRO A 106 -8.85 -0.22 -21.53
N ALA A 107 -8.25 0.53 -20.59
CA ALA A 107 -6.81 0.78 -20.57
C ALA A 107 -5.98 -0.47 -20.19
N GLY A 108 -6.65 -1.53 -19.71
CA GLY A 108 -6.02 -2.79 -19.34
C GLY A 108 -5.49 -2.81 -17.90
N ALA A 109 -4.56 -3.72 -17.64
CA ALA A 109 -3.95 -3.90 -16.33
C ALA A 109 -2.89 -2.82 -16.06
N MET A 110 -2.98 -2.16 -14.91
CA MET A 110 -2.01 -1.18 -14.44
C MET A 110 -1.33 -1.64 -13.16
N ALA A 111 -0.02 -1.46 -13.08
CA ALA A 111 0.73 -1.71 -11.86
C ALA A 111 0.18 -0.85 -10.70
N HIS A 112 -0.09 -1.48 -9.57
CA HIS A 112 -0.69 -0.87 -8.39
C HIS A 112 0.03 -1.31 -7.12
N CYS A 113 -0.05 -0.45 -6.12
CA CYS A 113 0.54 -0.68 -4.81
C CYS A 113 -0.47 -0.29 -3.72
N TRP A 114 -0.82 -1.25 -2.87
CA TRP A 114 -1.81 -1.10 -1.81
C TRP A 114 -1.31 -1.64 -0.49
N MET A 115 -2.10 -1.45 0.57
CA MET A 115 -1.77 -1.92 1.91
C MET A 115 -2.83 -2.87 2.43
N THR A 116 -2.41 -3.79 3.28
CA THR A 116 -3.29 -4.60 4.10
C THR A 116 -2.94 -4.42 5.58
N LEU A 117 -3.95 -4.43 6.42
CA LEU A 117 -3.86 -4.42 7.87
C LEU A 117 -4.57 -5.68 8.38
N ASP A 118 -3.85 -6.55 9.10
CA ASP A 118 -4.37 -7.84 9.56
C ASP A 118 -5.00 -8.69 8.43
N GLY A 119 -4.38 -8.63 7.24
CA GLY A 119 -4.85 -9.34 6.05
C GLY A 119 -6.02 -8.68 5.32
N GLN A 120 -6.64 -7.63 5.88
CA GLN A 120 -7.74 -6.89 5.26
C GLN A 120 -7.25 -5.68 4.47
N LEU A 121 -7.96 -5.30 3.40
CA LEU A 121 -7.63 -4.12 2.60
C LEU A 121 -7.70 -2.84 3.44
N PHE A 122 -6.65 -2.02 3.37
CA PHE A 122 -6.61 -0.74 4.06
C PHE A 122 -6.73 0.42 3.07
N ARG A 123 -7.89 1.09 3.10
CA ARG A 123 -8.25 2.27 2.26
C ARG A 123 -8.36 2.02 0.75
N GLU A 124 -8.43 0.76 0.35
CA GLU A 124 -8.84 0.36 -1.00
C GLU A 124 -10.22 -0.32 -0.88
N THR A 125 -11.05 -0.21 -1.90
CA THR A 125 -12.31 -0.97 -2.00
C THR A 125 -12.06 -2.27 -2.73
N GLU A 126 -12.91 -3.28 -2.57
CA GLU A 126 -12.82 -4.52 -3.35
C GLU A 126 -12.87 -4.26 -4.87
N GLU A 127 -13.58 -3.21 -5.29
CA GLU A 127 -13.62 -2.77 -6.69
C GLU A 127 -12.30 -2.16 -7.17
N THR A 128 -11.62 -1.33 -6.36
CA THR A 128 -10.28 -0.83 -6.68
C THR A 128 -9.19 -1.87 -6.52
N ALA A 129 -9.52 -2.95 -5.81
CA ALA A 129 -8.69 -4.09 -5.48
C ALA A 129 -9.10 -5.38 -6.23
N ARG A 130 -9.82 -5.30 -7.36
CA ARG A 130 -9.96 -6.41 -8.32
C ARG A 130 -8.58 -6.72 -8.91
N ILE A 131 -7.80 -7.39 -8.07
CA ILE A 131 -6.39 -7.69 -8.18
C ILE A 131 -6.35 -9.15 -8.56
N TYR A 132 -6.11 -9.34 -9.84
CA TYR A 132 -5.77 -10.61 -10.43
C TYR A 132 -4.44 -11.05 -9.80
N SER A 133 -4.48 -12.11 -8.99
CA SER A 133 -3.42 -12.48 -8.06
C SER A 133 -2.95 -13.91 -8.27
N ALA A 134 -1.70 -14.07 -8.68
CA ALA A 134 -0.85 -15.21 -8.38
C ALA A 134 0.27 -14.69 -7.47
N TYR A 135 0.33 -15.19 -6.24
CA TYR A 135 1.35 -14.82 -5.26
C TYR A 135 2.73 -15.34 -5.72
N LEU A 136 3.70 -14.43 -5.89
CA LEU A 136 5.03 -14.79 -6.40
C LEU A 136 6.04 -15.22 -5.31
N GLY A 137 5.61 -15.29 -4.05
CA GLY A 137 6.48 -15.59 -2.92
C GLY A 137 6.87 -14.37 -2.08
N GLU A 138 7.41 -14.66 -0.90
CA GLU A 138 7.93 -13.70 0.08
C GLU A 138 9.45 -13.84 0.22
N LYS A 139 10.15 -12.70 0.26
CA LYS A 139 11.41 -12.59 1.03
C LYS A 139 11.18 -11.89 2.37
N ASP A 140 10.12 -11.09 2.48
CA ASP A 140 9.74 -10.31 3.66
C ASP A 140 8.20 -10.30 3.76
N PRO A 141 7.59 -10.80 4.86
CA PRO A 141 6.13 -10.88 5.00
C PRO A 141 5.42 -9.51 4.98
N SER A 142 6.19 -8.43 5.16
CA SER A 142 5.72 -7.06 5.09
C SER A 142 5.64 -6.51 3.66
N VAL A 143 6.21 -7.22 2.67
CA VAL A 143 6.17 -6.86 1.24
C VAL A 143 5.76 -8.05 0.37
N ARG A 144 4.61 -7.95 -0.30
CA ARG A 144 4.03 -9.03 -1.12
C ARG A 144 3.93 -8.64 -2.58
N PHE A 145 4.20 -9.60 -3.47
CA PHE A 145 4.11 -9.42 -4.93
C PHE A 145 3.05 -10.36 -5.53
N TRP A 146 2.29 -9.82 -6.47
CA TRP A 146 1.14 -10.47 -7.10
C TRP A 146 1.21 -10.29 -8.63
N THR A 147 0.91 -11.31 -9.42
CA THR A 147 0.76 -11.20 -10.88
C THR A 147 -0.64 -11.57 -11.36
N ASP A 148 -0.94 -11.18 -12.59
CA ASP A 148 -2.08 -11.70 -13.34
C ASP A 148 -2.00 -13.24 -13.44
N PRO A 149 -3.04 -14.02 -13.07
CA PRO A 149 -3.09 -15.44 -13.32
C PRO A 149 -3.06 -15.75 -14.83
N GLY A 150 -3.41 -14.79 -15.71
CA GLY A 150 -3.31 -14.93 -17.14
C GLY A 150 -1.89 -14.87 -17.69
N ASN A 151 -0.95 -14.15 -17.07
CA ASN A 151 0.37 -13.89 -17.67
C ASN A 151 1.53 -14.64 -16.99
N SER A 152 1.21 -15.68 -16.24
CA SER A 152 2.20 -16.60 -15.70
C SER A 152 2.86 -17.36 -16.88
N PRO A 153 4.19 -17.53 -16.93
CA PRO A 153 4.86 -18.37 -17.92
C PRO A 153 4.52 -19.84 -17.65
N GLY A 154 3.30 -20.24 -18.04
CA GLY A 154 2.69 -21.53 -17.77
C GLY A 154 1.20 -21.40 -17.46
N GLY A 155 0.36 -21.56 -18.48
CA GLY A 155 -1.06 -21.94 -18.29
C GLY A 155 -2.10 -20.82 -18.45
N HIS A 156 -2.35 -20.40 -19.69
CA HIS A 156 -3.66 -19.86 -20.05
C HIS A 156 -4.62 -21.04 -20.30
N GLU A 157 -5.56 -21.29 -19.39
CA GLU A 157 -6.87 -21.77 -19.79
C GLU A 157 -7.77 -20.53 -19.86
N LYS A 158 -8.09 -20.09 -21.08
CA LYS A 158 -8.96 -18.93 -21.32
C LYS A 158 -10.38 -19.29 -20.87
N LEU A 159 -10.87 -18.72 -19.77
CA LEU A 159 -12.30 -18.72 -19.48
C LEU A 159 -13.02 -18.00 -20.63
N SER A 160 -14.02 -18.67 -21.19
CA SER A 160 -14.70 -18.18 -22.40
C SER A 160 -15.69 -17.08 -22.01
N LYS A 161 -16.02 -16.20 -22.96
CA LYS A 161 -16.99 -15.10 -22.77
C LYS A 161 -18.35 -15.53 -22.19
N LYS A 162 -18.69 -16.83 -22.21
CA LYS A 162 -19.91 -17.36 -21.58
C LYS A 162 -19.89 -17.37 -20.05
N GLU A 163 -18.73 -17.39 -19.42
CA GLU A 163 -18.62 -17.51 -17.96
C GLU A 163 -18.63 -16.16 -17.24
N LEU A 164 -18.46 -15.06 -17.98
CA LEU A 164 -18.50 -13.69 -17.45
C LEU A 164 -19.91 -13.06 -17.48
N ALA A 165 -20.93 -13.81 -17.92
CA ALA A 165 -22.30 -13.34 -18.07
C ALA A 165 -23.31 -14.09 -17.17
N GLY A 166 -22.83 -14.83 -16.17
CA GLY A 166 -23.64 -15.51 -15.16
C GLY A 166 -23.82 -14.66 -13.91
#